data_AF-A0A7I8K5D4-F1
#
_entry.id   AF-A0A7I8K5D4-F1
#
_cell.length_a   1.000
_cell.length_b   1.000
_cell.length_c   1.000
_cell.angle_alpha   90.00
_cell.angle_beta   90.00
_cell.angle_gamma   90.00
#
_symmetry.space_group_name_H-M   'P 1'
#
loop_
_entity.id
_entity.type
_entity.pdbx_description
1 polymer ?
#
loop_
_entity_poly.entity_id
_entity_poly.type
_entity_poly.pdbx_seq_one_letter_code
_entity_poly.pdbx_strand_id
1 'polypeptide(L)'
;MDAGEEKRKRSAGRLCCLCKGNKAALKRPKTLEQICKECFYAVFEEEIHTVIVDNNLFKAGERVAIGASGGKDSTVLAYVLSKLNGQYNYGLDLFLLSVDEGITGYRDDSLETVKRNEVQYGLPLKIVSYKELYGWTMDEIVKSIGLKNNCTFCGVFRRQALDRGAALMRADKLVTGHNADDIAETVLLNLLRGDIARLGRCTQITTGEDGPIPRCKPFKYTYEKEIVIYPYDLCIYSPNAYRGFAREFIKDLEKIRPRAILDIIRSGENFRISNSTKMPEQGMCERCGYISSQKWCKACVLLDGLNRGLPKLGIGRARAP
;
A
#
# COMPACT_ATOMS: atom_id res chain seq x y z
N MET A 1 11.98 -57.27 7.03
CA MET A 1 10.61 -56.98 7.48
C MET A 1 10.72 -55.93 8.58
N ASP A 2 10.37 -54.66 8.46
CA ASP A 2 9.87 -53.88 7.33
C ASP A 2 10.12 -52.38 7.63
N ALA A 3 11.32 -51.87 7.34
CA ALA A 3 11.62 -50.43 7.38
C ALA A 3 11.17 -49.71 6.09
N GLY A 4 10.67 -50.47 5.11
CA GLY A 4 10.17 -49.99 3.82
C GLY A 4 8.70 -49.59 3.85
N GLU A 5 7.89 -50.24 4.70
CA GLU A 5 6.46 -49.92 4.84
C GLU A 5 6.18 -48.59 5.55
N GLU A 6 6.99 -48.17 6.51
CA GLU A 6 6.78 -46.89 7.23
C GLU A 6 7.06 -45.65 6.36
N LYS A 7 7.95 -45.77 5.36
CA LYS A 7 8.21 -44.68 4.41
C LYS A 7 7.13 -44.52 3.33
N ARG A 8 6.31 -45.55 3.07
CA ARG A 8 5.24 -45.51 2.06
C ARG A 8 3.97 -44.79 2.53
N LYS A 9 3.79 -44.54 3.83
CA LYS A 9 2.61 -43.81 4.36
C LYS A 9 2.71 -42.28 4.35
N ARG A 10 3.80 -41.68 3.84
CA ARG A 10 4.10 -40.24 4.01
C ARG A 10 3.78 -39.29 2.84
N SER A 11 3.07 -39.68 1.77
CA SER A 11 2.78 -38.72 0.68
C SER A 11 1.44 -38.86 -0.04
N ALA A 12 0.38 -39.33 0.62
CA ALA A 12 -0.96 -38.94 0.19
C ALA A 12 -1.14 -37.46 0.54
N GLY A 13 -0.79 -36.57 -0.40
CA GLY A 13 -0.99 -35.13 -0.24
C GLY A 13 -2.43 -34.86 0.18
N ARG A 14 -2.61 -34.12 1.28
CA ARG A 14 -3.94 -33.82 1.82
C ARG A 14 -4.80 -33.15 0.75
N LEU A 15 -6.07 -33.53 0.67
CA LEU A 15 -7.04 -32.90 -0.23
C LEU A 15 -7.33 -31.47 0.24
N CYS A 16 -7.69 -30.60 -0.71
CA CYS A 16 -8.12 -29.25 -0.43
C CYS A 16 -9.33 -29.26 0.51
N CYS A 17 -9.27 -28.50 1.61
CA CYS A 17 -10.37 -28.47 2.57
C CYS A 17 -11.64 -27.79 2.05
N LEU A 18 -11.55 -27.00 0.97
CA LEU A 18 -12.68 -26.29 0.36
C LEU A 18 -13.39 -27.15 -0.70
N CYS A 19 -12.71 -27.52 -1.79
CA CYS A 19 -13.35 -28.29 -2.85
C CYS A 19 -13.37 -29.81 -2.62
N LYS A 20 -12.53 -30.34 -1.72
CA LYS A 20 -12.34 -31.77 -1.45
C LYS A 20 -11.93 -32.64 -2.65
N GLY A 21 -11.86 -32.09 -3.87
CA GLY A 21 -11.50 -32.82 -5.09
C GLY A 21 -10.02 -32.69 -5.48
N ASN A 22 -9.46 -31.48 -5.39
CA ASN A 22 -8.07 -31.23 -5.77
C ASN A 22 -7.11 -31.47 -4.59
N LYS A 23 -5.86 -31.83 -4.88
CA LYS A 23 -4.79 -31.87 -3.86
C LYS A 23 -4.53 -30.46 -3.33
N ALA A 24 -4.32 -30.34 -2.03
CA ALA A 24 -3.89 -29.08 -1.44
C ALA A 24 -2.49 -28.72 -1.97
N ALA A 25 -2.36 -27.49 -2.47
CA ALA A 25 -1.13 -26.96 -3.04
C ALA A 25 -0.41 -26.02 -2.07
N LEU A 26 -1.17 -25.32 -1.21
CA LEU A 26 -0.63 -24.36 -0.26
C LEU A 26 -1.40 -24.38 1.06
N LYS A 27 -0.77 -23.82 2.09
CA LYS A 27 -1.37 -23.56 3.40
C LYS A 27 -1.56 -22.06 3.56
N ARG A 28 -2.80 -21.58 3.72
CA ARG A 28 -3.09 -20.15 3.85
C ARG A 28 -2.40 -19.59 5.10
N PRO A 29 -1.62 -18.49 4.98
CA PRO A 29 -0.99 -17.85 6.13
C PRO A 29 -2.01 -17.42 7.20
N LYS A 30 -3.13 -16.83 6.79
CA LYS A 30 -4.14 -16.25 7.69
C LYS A 30 -4.92 -17.28 8.50
N THR A 31 -5.35 -18.37 7.86
CA THR A 31 -6.29 -19.37 8.45
C THR A 31 -5.65 -20.72 8.73
N LEU A 32 -4.43 -20.98 8.22
CA LEU A 32 -3.75 -22.28 8.25
C LEU A 32 -4.45 -23.41 7.47
N GLU A 33 -5.49 -23.08 6.69
CA GLU A 33 -6.23 -24.00 5.83
C GLU A 33 -5.36 -24.50 4.69
N GLN A 34 -5.48 -25.78 4.35
CA GLN A 34 -4.77 -26.40 3.23
C GLN A 34 -5.68 -26.46 2.02
N ILE A 35 -5.34 -25.72 0.96
CA ILE A 35 -6.21 -25.51 -0.19
C ILE A 35 -5.47 -25.68 -1.52
N CYS A 36 -6.21 -26.00 -2.58
CA CYS A 36 -5.68 -26.04 -3.94
C CYS A 36 -5.53 -24.62 -4.52
N LYS A 37 -4.83 -24.50 -5.65
CA LYS A 37 -4.53 -23.22 -6.31
C LYS A 37 -5.81 -22.47 -6.72
N GLU A 38 -6.77 -23.19 -7.31
CA GLU A 38 -8.01 -22.61 -7.82
C GLU A 38 -8.89 -22.07 -6.68
N CYS A 39 -9.01 -22.84 -5.59
CA CYS A 39 -9.75 -22.41 -4.41
C CYS A 39 -9.08 -21.22 -3.71
N PHE A 40 -7.74 -21.15 -3.73
CA PHE A 40 -7.02 -19.99 -3.20
C PHE A 40 -7.34 -18.73 -3.99
N TYR A 41 -7.31 -18.77 -5.32
CA TYR A 41 -7.67 -17.61 -6.15
C TYR A 41 -9.09 -17.15 -5.91
N ALA A 42 -10.05 -18.07 -5.92
CA ALA A 42 -11.44 -17.74 -5.67
C ALA A 42 -11.63 -17.05 -4.31
N VAL A 43 -11.07 -17.62 -3.22
CA VAL A 43 -11.23 -17.04 -1.88
C VAL A 43 -10.45 -15.74 -1.72
N PHE A 44 -9.25 -15.64 -2.28
CA PHE A 44 -8.45 -14.41 -2.21
C PHE A 44 -9.18 -13.24 -2.89
N GLU A 45 -9.70 -13.46 -4.09
CA GLU A 45 -10.45 -12.46 -4.86
C GLU A 45 -11.80 -12.12 -4.18
N GLU A 46 -12.53 -13.12 -3.70
CA GLU A 46 -13.81 -12.93 -3.01
C GLU A 46 -13.67 -12.16 -1.69
N GLU A 47 -12.61 -12.43 -0.91
CA GLU A 47 -12.33 -11.65 0.31
C GLU A 47 -12.07 -10.17 -0.01
N ILE A 48 -11.38 -9.87 -1.12
CA ILE A 48 -11.12 -8.49 -1.55
C ILE A 48 -12.42 -7.85 -2.08
N HIS A 49 -13.23 -8.59 -2.84
CA HIS A 49 -14.55 -8.15 -3.28
C HIS A 49 -15.44 -7.77 -2.08
N THR A 50 -15.50 -8.64 -1.07
CA THR A 50 -16.28 -8.42 0.15
C THR A 50 -15.83 -7.15 0.86
N VAL A 51 -14.52 -6.94 1.00
CA VAL A 51 -13.97 -5.70 1.59
C VAL A 51 -14.37 -4.45 0.80
N ILE A 52 -14.37 -4.52 -0.53
CA ILE A 52 -14.79 -3.41 -1.40
C ILE A 52 -16.27 -3.08 -1.18
N VAL A 53 -17.13 -4.09 -1.17
CA VAL A 53 -18.59 -3.94 -1.07
C VAL A 53 -19.02 -3.51 0.33
N ASP A 54 -18.55 -4.20 1.37
CA ASP A 54 -18.93 -3.93 2.77
C ASP A 54 -18.56 -2.51 3.22
N ASN A 55 -17.50 -1.94 2.61
CA ASN A 55 -17.03 -0.60 2.92
C ASN A 55 -17.47 0.45 1.88
N ASN A 56 -18.30 0.07 0.90
CA ASN A 56 -18.76 0.94 -0.18
C ASN A 56 -17.62 1.73 -0.83
N LEU A 57 -16.49 1.06 -1.12
CA LEU A 57 -15.26 1.74 -1.54
C LEU A 57 -15.40 2.45 -2.88
N PHE A 58 -16.29 1.98 -3.75
CA PHE A 58 -16.48 2.54 -5.09
C PHE A 58 -17.96 2.72 -5.42
N LYS A 59 -18.23 3.62 -6.36
CA LYS A 59 -19.53 3.79 -7.01
C LYS A 59 -19.36 3.56 -8.51
N ALA A 60 -20.40 3.02 -9.15
CA ALA A 60 -20.38 2.82 -10.59
C ALA A 60 -20.16 4.15 -11.34
N GLY A 61 -19.32 4.12 -12.37
CA GLY A 61 -18.91 5.29 -13.14
C GLY A 61 -17.77 6.12 -12.54
N GLU A 62 -17.27 5.78 -11.35
CA GLU A 62 -16.11 6.47 -10.76
C GLU A 62 -14.82 6.18 -11.55
N ARG A 63 -13.98 7.23 -11.63
CA ARG A 63 -12.65 7.22 -12.21
C ARG A 63 -11.62 6.92 -11.12
N VAL A 64 -10.98 5.76 -11.21
CA VAL A 64 -10.16 5.22 -10.12
C VAL A 64 -8.70 5.08 -10.55
N ALA A 65 -7.85 5.89 -9.91
CA ALA A 65 -6.40 5.84 -10.09
C ALA A 65 -5.80 4.72 -9.24
N ILE A 66 -5.07 3.78 -9.84
CA ILE A 66 -4.33 2.74 -9.12
C ILE A 66 -2.86 3.17 -9.02
N GLY A 67 -2.38 3.39 -7.79
CA GLY A 67 -0.98 3.73 -7.55
C GLY A 67 -0.04 2.56 -7.91
N ALA A 68 0.69 2.70 -9.02
CA ALA A 68 1.56 1.69 -9.59
C ALA A 68 3.04 1.99 -9.31
N SER A 69 3.64 1.29 -8.35
CA SER A 69 5.06 1.48 -7.99
C SER A 69 6.01 0.50 -8.71
N GLY A 70 5.47 -0.43 -9.52
CA GLY A 70 6.22 -1.57 -10.07
C GLY A 70 6.48 -2.68 -9.05
N GLY A 71 5.97 -2.55 -7.81
CA GLY A 71 6.10 -3.56 -6.76
C GLY A 71 4.98 -4.58 -6.79
N LYS A 72 5.22 -5.73 -6.14
CA LYS A 72 4.27 -6.87 -6.06
C LYS A 72 2.86 -6.44 -5.65
N ASP A 73 2.74 -5.61 -4.61
CA ASP A 73 1.44 -5.27 -4.03
C ASP A 73 0.62 -4.41 -5.00
N SER A 74 1.24 -3.40 -5.63
CA SER A 74 0.56 -2.57 -6.63
C SER A 74 0.21 -3.32 -7.91
N THR A 75 1.06 -4.26 -8.34
CA THR A 75 0.82 -5.06 -9.55
C THR A 75 -0.34 -6.03 -9.34
N VAL A 76 -0.36 -6.75 -8.21
CA VAL A 76 -1.46 -7.66 -7.86
C VAL A 76 -2.75 -6.87 -7.65
N LEU A 77 -2.69 -5.68 -7.04
CA LEU A 77 -3.85 -4.80 -6.90
C LEU A 77 -4.44 -4.39 -8.25
N ALA A 78 -3.60 -3.96 -9.20
CA ALA A 78 -4.06 -3.59 -10.53
C ALA A 78 -4.79 -4.75 -11.24
N TYR A 79 -4.20 -5.95 -11.19
CA TYR A 79 -4.80 -7.14 -11.78
C TYR A 79 -6.11 -7.53 -11.10
N VAL A 80 -6.13 -7.66 -9.77
CA VAL A 80 -7.33 -8.08 -9.03
C VAL A 80 -8.45 -7.07 -9.24
N LEU A 81 -8.17 -5.76 -9.17
CA LEU A 81 -9.20 -4.76 -9.34
C LEU A 81 -9.76 -4.76 -10.77
N SER A 82 -8.92 -4.94 -11.79
CA SER A 82 -9.37 -5.11 -13.19
C SER A 82 -10.26 -6.35 -13.36
N LYS A 83 -9.83 -7.49 -12.79
CA LYS A 83 -10.59 -8.75 -12.82
C LYS A 83 -11.95 -8.61 -12.12
N LEU A 84 -11.97 -8.05 -10.91
CA LEU A 84 -13.20 -7.85 -10.13
C LEU A 84 -14.15 -6.84 -10.81
N ASN A 85 -13.60 -5.78 -11.43
CA ASN A 85 -14.39 -4.79 -12.16
C ASN A 85 -15.19 -5.46 -13.30
N GLY A 86 -14.57 -6.38 -14.04
CA GLY A 86 -15.25 -7.17 -15.08
C GLY A 86 -16.19 -8.24 -14.51
N GLN A 87 -15.73 -9.03 -13.53
CA GLN A 87 -16.47 -10.15 -12.96
C GLN A 87 -17.75 -9.73 -12.23
N TYR A 88 -17.70 -8.65 -11.46
CA TYR A 88 -18.84 -8.14 -10.68
C TYR A 88 -19.47 -6.90 -11.30
N ASN A 89 -19.03 -6.48 -12.49
CA ASN A 89 -19.53 -5.32 -13.23
C ASN A 89 -19.59 -4.04 -12.37
N TYR A 90 -18.48 -3.70 -11.69
CA TYR A 90 -18.44 -2.48 -10.87
C TYR A 90 -18.61 -1.20 -11.70
N GLY A 91 -18.30 -1.25 -13.00
CA GLY A 91 -18.43 -0.11 -13.91
C GLY A 91 -17.42 1.01 -13.63
N LEU A 92 -16.22 0.66 -13.18
CA LEU A 92 -15.15 1.61 -12.87
C LEU A 92 -14.31 1.93 -14.10
N ASP A 93 -13.93 3.20 -14.26
CA ASP A 93 -12.90 3.64 -15.21
C ASP A 93 -11.53 3.56 -14.52
N LEU A 94 -10.78 2.49 -14.78
CA LEU A 94 -9.52 2.17 -14.11
C LEU A 94 -8.32 2.66 -14.91
N PHE A 95 -7.36 3.29 -14.23
CA PHE A 95 -6.09 3.72 -14.83
C PHE A 95 -4.93 3.61 -13.84
N LEU A 96 -3.72 3.45 -14.36
CA LEU A 96 -2.49 3.35 -13.58
C LEU A 96 -1.86 4.73 -13.39
N LEU A 97 -1.42 5.03 -12.17
CA LEU A 97 -0.65 6.22 -11.83
C LEU A 97 0.71 5.82 -11.24
N SER A 98 1.79 6.15 -11.93
CA SER A 98 3.15 5.97 -11.43
C SER A 98 3.84 7.31 -11.19
N VAL A 99 4.80 7.30 -10.27
CA VAL A 99 5.63 8.46 -9.94
C VAL A 99 7.07 8.13 -10.28
N ASP A 100 7.68 8.89 -11.16
CA ASP A 100 9.11 8.83 -11.42
C ASP A 100 9.85 9.80 -10.49
N GLU A 101 10.56 9.26 -9.51
CA GLU A 101 11.33 10.06 -8.57
C GLU A 101 12.66 10.58 -9.16
N GLY A 102 13.11 10.08 -10.31
CA GLY A 102 14.41 10.39 -10.90
C GLY A 102 15.56 9.82 -10.07
N ILE A 103 15.50 8.53 -9.74
CA ILE A 103 16.58 7.77 -9.08
C ILE A 103 17.25 6.88 -10.12
N THR A 104 18.48 7.22 -10.50
CA THR A 104 19.22 6.51 -11.55
C THR A 104 19.45 5.04 -11.18
N GLY A 105 19.16 4.10 -12.10
CA GLY A 105 19.47 2.68 -11.95
C GLY A 105 18.55 1.85 -11.04
N TYR A 106 17.64 2.48 -10.27
CA TYR A 106 16.60 1.78 -9.50
C TYR A 106 15.23 1.86 -10.18
N ARG A 107 14.95 3.01 -10.81
CA ARG A 107 13.59 3.29 -11.31
C ARG A 107 13.30 2.70 -12.68
N ASP A 108 14.33 2.47 -13.49
CA ASP A 108 14.19 1.99 -14.87
C ASP A 108 13.46 0.64 -14.93
N ASP A 109 13.89 -0.34 -14.11
CA ASP A 109 13.25 -1.67 -14.01
C ASP A 109 11.79 -1.59 -13.51
N SER A 110 11.54 -0.68 -12.55
CA SER A 110 10.19 -0.50 -11.99
C SER A 110 9.23 0.13 -13.00
N LEU A 111 9.71 1.08 -13.82
CA LEU A 111 8.90 1.71 -14.86
C LEU A 111 8.64 0.76 -16.02
N GLU A 112 9.59 -0.09 -16.38
CA GLU A 112 9.36 -1.16 -17.36
C GLU A 112 8.26 -2.11 -16.88
N THR A 113 8.29 -2.50 -15.60
CA THR A 113 7.24 -3.33 -15.00
C THR A 113 5.87 -2.66 -15.07
N VAL A 114 5.80 -1.35 -14.79
CA VAL A 114 4.53 -0.62 -14.86
C VAL A 114 4.02 -0.46 -16.31
N LYS A 115 4.90 -0.22 -17.28
CA LYS A 115 4.55 -0.21 -18.71
C LYS A 115 4.07 -1.58 -19.19
N ARG A 116 4.67 -2.66 -18.69
CA ARG A 116 4.20 -4.03 -18.96
C ARG A 116 2.80 -4.26 -18.41
N ASN A 117 2.51 -3.78 -17.20
CA ASN A 117 1.18 -3.87 -16.58
C ASN A 117 0.12 -3.10 -17.40
N GLU A 118 0.45 -1.94 -17.97
CA GLU A 118 -0.45 -1.20 -18.88
C GLU A 118 -0.88 -2.08 -20.06
N VAL A 119 0.08 -2.70 -20.74
CA VAL A 119 -0.19 -3.55 -21.91
C VAL A 119 -0.94 -4.82 -21.49
N GLN A 120 -0.49 -5.49 -20.42
CA GLN A 120 -1.05 -6.76 -19.98
C GLN A 120 -2.50 -6.64 -19.50
N TYR A 121 -2.85 -5.54 -18.82
CA TYR A 121 -4.17 -5.34 -18.23
C TYR A 121 -5.06 -4.41 -19.05
N GLY A 122 -4.54 -3.79 -20.12
CA GLY A 122 -5.28 -2.82 -20.93
C GLY A 122 -5.67 -1.56 -20.16
N LEU A 123 -4.88 -1.16 -19.15
CA LEU A 123 -5.17 -0.03 -18.27
C LEU A 123 -4.30 1.17 -18.64
N PRO A 124 -4.88 2.34 -19.00
CA PRO A 124 -4.10 3.52 -19.36
C PRO A 124 -3.12 3.92 -18.25
N LEU A 125 -1.87 4.23 -18.61
CA LEU A 125 -0.85 4.64 -17.65
C LEU A 125 -0.52 6.13 -17.74
N LYS A 126 -0.53 6.80 -16.60
CA LYS A 126 0.10 8.12 -16.42
C LYS A 126 1.31 8.00 -15.51
N ILE A 127 2.43 8.51 -16.01
CA ILE A 127 3.64 8.73 -15.22
C ILE A 127 3.76 10.23 -14.95
N VAL A 128 4.02 10.59 -13.69
CA VAL A 128 4.37 11.97 -13.30
C VAL A 128 5.78 11.96 -12.72
N SER A 129 6.63 12.89 -13.13
CA SER A 129 8.02 12.94 -12.65
C SER A 129 8.21 14.01 -11.58
N TYR A 130 9.13 13.78 -10.64
CA TYR A 130 9.53 14.82 -9.69
C TYR A 130 10.15 16.03 -10.39
N LYS A 131 10.88 15.78 -11.49
CA LYS A 131 11.48 16.86 -12.28
C LYS A 131 10.42 17.81 -12.81
N GLU A 132 9.34 17.30 -13.37
CA GLU A 132 8.22 18.11 -13.86
C GLU A 132 7.44 18.80 -12.73
N LEU A 133 7.16 18.07 -11.64
CA LEU A 133 6.29 18.56 -10.58
C LEU A 133 6.96 19.56 -9.63
N TYR A 134 8.28 19.42 -9.45
CA TYR A 134 9.04 20.12 -8.42
C TYR A 134 10.30 20.81 -8.94
N GLY A 135 10.75 20.52 -10.17
CA GLY A 135 12.03 21.01 -10.70
C GLY A 135 13.26 20.22 -10.23
N TRP A 136 13.05 19.23 -9.37
CA TRP A 136 14.10 18.43 -8.72
C TRP A 136 13.86 16.95 -8.92
N THR A 137 14.91 16.19 -9.20
CA THR A 137 14.95 14.72 -9.05
C THR A 137 15.40 14.34 -7.64
N MET A 138 15.16 13.10 -7.23
CA MET A 138 15.71 12.59 -5.98
C MET A 138 17.24 12.57 -5.98
N ASP A 139 17.89 12.29 -7.11
CA ASP A 139 19.35 12.34 -7.22
C ASP A 139 19.89 13.77 -6.99
N GLU A 140 19.25 14.79 -7.55
CA GLU A 140 19.59 16.20 -7.30
C GLU A 140 19.36 16.60 -5.83
N ILE A 141 18.26 16.13 -5.22
CA ILE A 141 17.96 16.37 -3.80
C ILE A 141 19.04 15.74 -2.91
N VAL A 142 19.41 14.48 -3.16
CA VAL A 142 20.44 13.79 -2.38
C VAL A 142 21.80 14.48 -2.54
N LYS A 143 22.14 14.97 -3.73
CA LYS A 143 23.35 15.79 -3.95
C LYS A 143 23.33 17.09 -3.12
N SER A 144 22.16 17.71 -2.93
CA SER A 144 22.01 18.94 -2.14
C SER A 144 22.02 18.72 -0.63
N ILE A 145 21.34 17.67 -0.13
CA ILE A 145 21.08 17.48 1.31
C ILE A 145 21.95 16.39 1.96
N GLY A 146 22.60 15.56 1.14
CA GLY A 146 23.28 14.33 1.54
C GLY A 146 22.33 13.15 1.74
N LEU A 147 22.86 12.05 2.27
CA LEU A 147 22.10 10.79 2.47
C LEU A 147 21.12 10.83 3.65
N LYS A 148 21.28 11.80 4.56
CA LYS A 148 20.39 11.93 5.73
C LYS A 148 19.08 12.60 5.33
N ASN A 149 17.96 12.04 5.80
CA ASN A 149 16.61 12.56 5.60
C ASN A 149 16.05 12.50 4.16
N ASN A 150 16.75 11.88 3.20
CA ASN A 150 16.27 11.69 1.83
C ASN A 150 14.90 10.98 1.76
N CYS A 151 14.63 10.00 2.64
CA CYS A 151 13.34 9.33 2.76
C CYS A 151 12.20 10.27 3.16
N THR A 152 12.50 11.36 3.88
CA THR A 152 11.50 12.38 4.23
C THR A 152 11.05 13.13 2.98
N PHE A 153 12.00 13.59 2.15
CA PHE A 153 11.69 14.24 0.87
C PHE A 153 10.96 13.28 -0.05
N CYS A 154 11.53 12.08 -0.25
CA CYS A 154 10.95 11.06 -1.12
C CYS A 154 9.52 10.72 -0.70
N GLY A 155 9.26 10.45 0.58
CA GLY A 155 7.92 10.06 1.05
C GLY A 155 6.90 11.20 1.06
N VAL A 156 7.33 12.45 1.24
CA VAL A 156 6.46 13.63 1.20
C VAL A 156 6.11 13.98 -0.26
N PHE A 157 7.10 14.05 -1.13
CA PHE A 157 6.91 14.35 -2.55
C PHE A 157 6.16 13.23 -3.28
N ARG A 158 6.35 11.96 -2.92
CA ARG A 158 5.63 10.85 -3.55
C ARG A 158 4.14 10.95 -3.28
N ARG A 159 3.78 11.25 -2.02
CA ARG A 159 2.36 11.41 -1.65
C ARG A 159 1.72 12.56 -2.40
N GLN A 160 2.36 13.72 -2.43
CA GLN A 160 1.84 14.87 -3.17
C GLN A 160 1.83 14.64 -4.69
N ALA A 161 2.81 13.92 -5.23
CA ALA A 161 2.87 13.58 -6.66
C ALA A 161 1.72 12.66 -7.07
N LEU A 162 1.37 11.69 -6.23
CA LEU A 162 0.18 10.86 -6.44
C LEU A 162 -1.11 11.69 -6.40
N ASP A 163 -1.26 12.61 -5.44
CA ASP A 163 -2.44 13.47 -5.39
C ASP A 163 -2.54 14.38 -6.63
N ARG A 164 -1.42 14.98 -7.04
CA ARG A 164 -1.34 15.79 -8.27
C ARG A 164 -1.63 14.98 -9.53
N GLY A 165 -1.04 13.80 -9.65
CA GLY A 165 -1.26 12.91 -10.80
C GLY A 165 -2.71 12.44 -10.89
N ALA A 166 -3.33 12.09 -9.76
CA ALA A 166 -4.73 11.72 -9.71
C ALA A 166 -5.65 12.91 -10.08
N ALA A 167 -5.32 14.13 -9.63
CA ALA A 167 -6.05 15.34 -9.98
C ALA A 167 -5.94 15.67 -11.48
N LEU A 168 -4.74 15.54 -12.07
CA LEU A 168 -4.52 15.73 -13.51
C LEU A 168 -5.36 14.78 -14.36
N MET A 169 -5.58 13.56 -13.86
CA MET A 169 -6.43 12.59 -14.52
C MET A 169 -7.90 12.72 -14.15
N ARG A 170 -8.29 13.69 -13.30
CA ARG A 170 -9.64 13.85 -12.76
C ARG A 170 -10.17 12.54 -12.17
N ALA A 171 -9.34 11.91 -11.34
CA ALA A 171 -9.71 10.72 -10.59
C ALA A 171 -10.64 11.11 -9.43
N ASP A 172 -11.69 10.32 -9.23
CA ASP A 172 -12.55 10.41 -8.06
C ASP A 172 -11.89 9.76 -6.84
N LYS A 173 -11.09 8.70 -7.06
CA LYS A 173 -10.42 7.95 -5.99
C LYS A 173 -9.01 7.51 -6.37
N LEU A 174 -8.13 7.43 -5.36
CA LEU A 174 -6.79 6.86 -5.48
C LEU A 174 -6.68 5.57 -4.67
N VAL A 175 -6.35 4.46 -5.31
CA VAL A 175 -6.22 3.14 -4.68
C VAL A 175 -4.75 2.80 -4.53
N THR A 176 -4.38 2.26 -3.37
CA THR A 176 -2.99 1.86 -3.08
C THR A 176 -2.91 0.44 -2.54
N GLY A 177 -1.83 -0.27 -2.85
CA GLY A 177 -1.60 -1.66 -2.46
C GLY A 177 -1.19 -1.86 -1.00
N HIS A 178 -1.62 -1.01 -0.07
CA HIS A 178 -1.31 -1.20 1.35
C HIS A 178 -2.05 -2.43 1.88
N ASN A 179 -1.29 -3.39 2.37
CA ASN A 179 -1.79 -4.69 2.84
C ASN A 179 -1.96 -4.73 4.37
N ALA A 180 -2.44 -5.85 4.90
CA ALA A 180 -2.69 -6.03 6.33
C ALA A 180 -1.41 -5.82 7.17
N ASP A 181 -0.27 -6.34 6.72
CA ASP A 181 1.02 -6.19 7.39
C ASP A 181 1.43 -4.71 7.48
N ASP A 182 1.24 -3.92 6.41
CA ASP A 182 1.56 -2.49 6.40
C ASP A 182 0.71 -1.69 7.39
N ILE A 183 -0.58 -2.06 7.52
CA ILE A 183 -1.51 -1.40 8.44
C ILE A 183 -1.18 -1.79 9.88
N ALA A 184 -0.91 -3.07 10.16
CA ALA A 184 -0.49 -3.53 11.48
C ALA A 184 0.84 -2.87 11.90
N GLU A 185 1.80 -2.73 10.99
CA GLU A 185 3.06 -2.02 11.23
C GLU A 185 2.79 -0.56 11.60
N THR A 186 1.88 0.09 10.88
CA THR A 186 1.50 1.48 11.14
C THR A 186 0.82 1.64 12.51
N VAL A 187 -0.06 0.72 12.91
CA VAL A 187 -0.70 0.71 14.25
C VAL A 187 0.38 0.61 15.33
N LEU A 188 1.28 -0.36 15.21
CA LEU A 188 2.34 -0.59 16.20
C LEU A 188 3.29 0.61 16.29
N LEU A 189 3.72 1.17 15.16
CA LEU A 189 4.60 2.34 15.14
C LEU A 189 3.97 3.56 15.80
N ASN A 190 2.67 3.80 15.59
CA ASN A 190 1.97 4.93 16.22
C ASN A 190 1.76 4.70 17.71
N LEU A 191 1.48 3.45 18.12
CA LEU A 191 1.37 3.07 19.53
C LEU A 191 2.70 3.29 20.27
N LEU A 192 3.81 2.76 19.74
CA LEU A 192 5.15 2.89 20.34
C LEU A 192 5.65 4.34 20.39
N ARG A 193 5.23 5.18 19.45
CA ARG A 193 5.55 6.62 19.44
C ARG A 193 4.64 7.45 20.35
N GLY A 194 3.57 6.87 20.90
CA GLY A 194 2.54 7.63 21.62
C GLY A 194 1.80 8.65 20.73
N ASP A 195 1.76 8.45 19.41
CA ASP A 195 1.07 9.36 18.48
C ASP A 195 -0.41 8.99 18.37
N ILE A 196 -1.15 9.30 19.44
CA ILE A 196 -2.57 8.95 19.62
C ILE A 196 -3.42 9.51 18.45
N ALA A 197 -3.15 10.73 18.00
CA ALA A 197 -3.89 11.38 16.92
C ALA A 197 -3.74 10.67 15.55
N ARG A 198 -2.64 9.95 15.33
CA ARG A 198 -2.45 9.11 14.13
C ARG A 198 -3.01 7.72 14.32
N LEU A 199 -2.94 7.18 15.54
CA LEU A 199 -3.46 5.85 15.87
C LEU A 199 -4.95 5.73 15.49
N GLY A 200 -5.77 6.73 15.82
CA GLY A 200 -7.21 6.72 15.54
C GLY A 200 -7.61 6.77 14.06
N ARG A 201 -6.68 7.11 13.16
CA ARG A 201 -6.95 7.23 11.71
C ARG A 201 -6.19 6.21 10.87
N CYS A 202 -5.18 5.55 11.43
CA CYS A 202 -4.27 4.72 10.63
C CYS A 202 -4.91 3.45 10.07
N THR A 203 -6.00 2.97 10.70
CA THR A 203 -6.79 1.81 10.27
C THR A 203 -7.95 2.17 9.34
N GLN A 204 -8.18 3.45 9.04
CA GLN A 204 -9.22 3.85 8.10
C GLN A 204 -8.94 3.25 6.71
N ILE A 205 -9.98 2.64 6.14
CA ILE A 205 -9.93 2.00 4.83
C ILE A 205 -9.90 3.05 3.71
N THR A 206 -10.66 4.12 3.90
CA THR A 206 -10.64 5.34 3.10
C THR A 206 -10.05 6.45 3.94
N THR A 207 -9.06 7.16 3.39
CA THR A 207 -8.41 8.29 4.06
C THR A 207 -8.47 9.53 3.17
N GLY A 208 -8.57 10.71 3.76
CA GLY A 208 -8.63 11.96 2.97
C GLY A 208 -9.96 12.19 2.28
N GLU A 209 -11.08 11.75 2.86
CA GLU A 209 -12.44 12.06 2.39
C GLU A 209 -12.72 13.58 2.41
N ASP A 210 -12.13 14.31 3.36
CA ASP A 210 -12.16 15.78 3.40
C ASP A 210 -11.22 16.44 2.38
N GLY A 211 -10.53 15.62 1.58
CA GLY A 211 -9.56 16.03 0.59
C GLY A 211 -10.10 16.05 -0.83
N PRO A 212 -9.32 16.59 -1.78
CA PRO A 212 -9.72 16.60 -3.18
C PRO A 212 -9.83 15.18 -3.76
N ILE A 213 -9.07 14.22 -3.24
CA ILE A 213 -9.04 12.83 -3.74
C ILE A 213 -8.90 11.86 -2.57
N PRO A 214 -9.98 11.16 -2.18
CA PRO A 214 -9.92 10.12 -1.16
C PRO A 214 -9.05 8.94 -1.61
N ARG A 215 -8.39 8.32 -0.64
CA ARG A 215 -7.48 7.18 -0.84
C ARG A 215 -8.04 5.91 -0.23
N CYS A 216 -8.20 4.87 -1.04
CA CYS A 216 -8.77 3.58 -0.63
C CYS A 216 -7.70 2.48 -0.55
N LYS A 217 -7.92 1.51 0.34
CA LYS A 217 -7.02 0.35 0.57
C LYS A 217 -7.78 -0.98 0.51
N PRO A 218 -8.05 -1.55 -0.68
CA PRO A 218 -8.76 -2.82 -0.83
C PRO A 218 -8.06 -3.99 -0.14
N PHE A 219 -6.73 -3.95 -0.04
CA PHE A 219 -5.93 -5.00 0.61
C PHE A 219 -5.82 -4.87 2.13
N LYS A 220 -6.66 -4.03 2.77
CA LYS A 220 -6.61 -3.76 4.21
C LYS A 220 -6.53 -5.00 5.10
N TYR A 221 -7.19 -6.09 4.72
CA TYR A 221 -7.20 -7.35 5.48
C TYR A 221 -6.51 -8.52 4.75
N THR A 222 -5.80 -8.23 3.66
CA THR A 222 -5.08 -9.19 2.83
C THR A 222 -3.63 -9.28 3.30
N TYR A 223 -3.11 -10.48 3.53
CA TYR A 223 -1.74 -10.67 4.04
C TYR A 223 -0.73 -10.47 2.93
N GLU A 224 0.44 -9.89 3.23
CA GLU A 224 1.54 -9.75 2.27
C GLU A 224 1.91 -11.10 1.66
N LYS A 225 1.96 -12.16 2.48
CA LYS A 225 2.24 -13.52 2.01
C LYS A 225 1.20 -14.06 1.03
N GLU A 226 -0.07 -13.69 1.16
CA GLU A 226 -1.09 -14.13 0.21
C GLU A 226 -0.95 -13.36 -1.13
N ILE A 227 -0.64 -12.07 -1.07
CA ILE A 227 -0.33 -11.25 -2.27
C ILE A 227 0.88 -11.81 -3.03
N VAL A 228 1.89 -12.28 -2.29
CA VAL A 228 3.10 -12.98 -2.81
C VAL A 228 2.73 -14.30 -3.51
N ILE A 229 1.82 -15.08 -2.91
CA ILE A 229 1.43 -16.41 -3.43
C ILE A 229 0.50 -16.29 -4.66
N TYR A 230 -0.35 -15.27 -4.70
CA TYR A 230 -1.36 -15.07 -5.74
C TYR A 230 -0.82 -15.11 -7.19
N PRO A 231 0.21 -14.33 -7.54
CA PRO A 231 0.85 -14.42 -8.85
C PRO A 231 1.82 -15.62 -8.92
N TYR A 232 1.31 -16.85 -8.92
CA TYR A 232 2.15 -18.06 -9.05
C TYR A 232 3.01 -18.08 -10.32
N ASP A 233 2.60 -17.35 -11.37
CA ASP A 233 3.27 -17.30 -12.68
C ASP A 233 3.95 -15.94 -12.99
N LEU A 234 3.94 -14.96 -12.05
CA LEU A 234 4.67 -13.69 -12.21
C LEU A 234 5.80 -13.61 -11.15
N CYS A 235 6.97 -14.17 -11.49
CA CYS A 235 8.26 -13.91 -10.84
C CYS A 235 8.69 -12.45 -11.15
N ILE A 236 9.43 -11.65 -10.37
CA ILE A 236 10.56 -11.85 -9.44
C ILE A 236 10.43 -10.81 -8.32
N TYR A 237 10.66 -11.23 -7.07
CA TYR A 237 10.66 -10.34 -5.90
C TYR A 237 11.77 -9.29 -5.98
N SER A 238 11.42 -8.02 -5.77
CA SER A 238 12.40 -7.02 -5.32
C SER A 238 12.73 -7.31 -3.84
N PRO A 239 13.98 -7.70 -3.51
CA PRO A 239 14.32 -8.16 -2.15
C PRO A 239 14.43 -7.01 -1.13
N ASN A 240 14.55 -5.77 -1.59
CA ASN A 240 15.08 -4.69 -0.78
C ASN A 240 14.16 -3.47 -0.75
N ALA A 241 13.13 -3.54 0.10
CA ALA A 241 12.64 -2.34 0.76
C ALA A 241 13.11 -2.43 2.22
N TYR A 242 14.08 -1.59 2.59
CA TYR A 242 14.51 -1.43 3.98
C TYR A 242 13.28 -1.16 4.86
N ARG A 243 12.91 -2.11 5.71
CA ARG A 243 11.77 -2.02 6.63
C ARG A 243 12.22 -2.56 7.98
N GLY A 244 12.01 -1.76 9.02
CA GLY A 244 12.71 -1.87 10.31
C GLY A 244 12.09 -2.84 11.32
N PHE A 245 12.53 -2.70 12.58
CA PHE A 245 12.22 -3.59 13.71
C PHE A 245 10.73 -3.92 13.92
N ALA A 246 9.81 -2.99 13.61
CA ALA A 246 8.38 -3.22 13.75
C ALA A 246 7.86 -4.33 12.83
N ARG A 247 8.39 -4.44 11.61
CA ARG A 247 7.97 -5.47 10.64
C ARG A 247 8.52 -6.84 10.99
N GLU A 248 9.77 -6.91 11.45
CA GLU A 248 10.35 -8.15 11.99
C GLU A 248 9.55 -8.65 13.18
N PHE A 249 9.20 -7.76 14.11
CA PHE A 249 8.37 -8.11 15.25
C PHE A 249 6.98 -8.64 14.83
N ILE A 250 6.32 -8.02 13.86
CA ILE A 250 5.04 -8.53 13.34
C ILE A 250 5.19 -9.92 12.71
N LYS A 251 6.26 -10.15 11.95
CA LYS A 251 6.55 -11.48 11.38
C LYS A 251 6.78 -12.53 12.46
N ASP A 252 7.42 -12.16 13.57
CA ASP A 252 7.62 -13.08 14.69
C ASP A 252 6.31 -13.35 15.45
N LEU A 253 5.45 -12.34 15.62
CA LEU A 253 4.11 -12.53 16.15
C LEU A 253 3.25 -13.45 15.25
N GLU A 254 3.33 -13.27 13.94
CA GLU A 254 2.61 -14.09 12.96
C GLU A 254 3.03 -15.57 13.03
N LYS A 255 4.33 -15.85 13.26
CA LYS A 255 4.84 -17.22 13.45
C LYS A 255 4.23 -17.90 14.68
N ILE A 256 4.01 -17.15 15.76
CA ILE A 256 3.41 -17.65 17.00
C ILE A 256 1.89 -17.81 16.83
N ARG A 257 1.23 -16.78 16.30
CA ARG A 257 -0.22 -16.74 16.08
C ARG A 257 -0.49 -16.05 14.74
N PRO A 258 -0.89 -16.79 13.69
CA PRO A 258 -1.06 -16.20 12.36
C PRO A 258 -2.10 -15.08 12.29
N ARG A 259 -3.11 -15.15 13.17
CA ARG A 259 -4.16 -14.13 13.30
C ARG A 259 -3.68 -12.81 13.91
N ALA A 260 -2.46 -12.75 14.48
CA ALA A 260 -1.95 -11.57 15.18
C ALA A 260 -1.99 -10.29 14.34
N ILE A 261 -1.73 -10.37 13.03
CA ILE A 261 -1.79 -9.22 12.11
C ILE A 261 -3.20 -8.60 12.12
N LEU A 262 -4.24 -9.42 11.93
CA LEU A 262 -5.63 -8.95 11.96
C LEU A 262 -6.08 -8.53 13.35
N ASP A 263 -5.62 -9.24 14.39
CA ASP A 263 -5.94 -8.89 15.76
C ASP A 263 -5.36 -7.49 16.11
N ILE A 264 -4.16 -7.15 15.64
CA ILE A 264 -3.57 -5.78 15.76
C ILE A 264 -4.41 -4.74 15.01
N ILE A 265 -4.83 -5.02 13.76
CA ILE A 265 -5.68 -4.10 12.99
C ILE A 265 -6.99 -3.86 13.73
N ARG A 266 -7.65 -4.94 14.20
CA ARG A 266 -8.90 -4.86 14.97
C ARG A 266 -8.71 -4.09 16.27
N SER A 267 -7.60 -4.26 16.98
CA SER A 267 -7.28 -3.42 18.15
C SER A 267 -7.15 -1.95 17.73
N GLY A 268 -6.48 -1.69 16.61
CA GLY A 268 -6.40 -0.38 15.95
C GLY A 268 -7.76 0.28 15.68
N GLU A 269 -8.71 -0.49 15.14
CA GLU A 269 -10.08 -0.06 14.82
C GLU A 269 -10.93 0.20 16.06
N ASN A 270 -10.69 -0.55 17.14
CA ASN A 270 -11.44 -0.44 18.38
C ASN A 270 -10.81 0.52 19.40
N PHE A 271 -9.64 1.10 19.12
CA PHE A 271 -9.04 2.09 20.00
C PHE A 271 -9.95 3.30 20.14
N ARG A 272 -10.47 3.52 21.34
CA ARG A 272 -11.20 4.73 21.70
C ARG A 272 -10.21 5.74 22.25
N ILE A 273 -10.07 6.86 21.54
CA ILE A 273 -9.25 7.97 21.96
C ILE A 273 -10.10 8.90 22.81
N SER A 274 -9.54 9.38 23.92
CA SER A 274 -10.20 10.39 24.75
C SER A 274 -10.53 11.65 23.93
N ASN A 275 -11.76 12.15 24.08
CA ASN A 275 -12.25 13.40 23.46
C ASN A 275 -11.43 14.64 23.85
N SER A 276 -10.58 14.57 24.88
CA SER A 276 -9.66 15.65 25.28
C SER A 276 -8.45 15.81 24.35
N THR A 277 -8.23 14.88 23.41
CA THR A 277 -7.08 14.92 22.51
C THR A 277 -7.32 15.93 21.39
N LYS A 278 -6.63 17.08 21.41
CA LYS A 278 -6.67 18.06 20.33
C LYS A 278 -6.16 17.42 19.03
N MET A 279 -7.07 17.18 18.09
CA MET A 279 -6.71 16.81 16.74
C MET A 279 -6.24 18.06 15.98
N PRO A 280 -5.20 17.98 15.14
CA PRO A 280 -4.84 19.10 14.29
C PRO A 280 -5.99 19.40 13.34
N GLU A 281 -6.43 20.67 13.31
CA GLU A 281 -7.38 21.14 12.31
C GLU A 281 -6.80 20.96 10.91
N GLN A 282 -7.62 20.44 10.00
CA GLN A 282 -7.27 20.32 8.60
C GLN A 282 -7.70 21.60 7.88
N GLY A 283 -6.78 22.18 7.13
CA GLY A 283 -7.03 23.29 6.22
C GLY A 283 -6.40 23.01 4.86
N MET A 284 -6.36 24.05 4.02
CA MET A 284 -5.69 23.99 2.71
C MET A 284 -4.38 24.77 2.76
N CYS A 285 -3.36 24.23 2.10
CA CYS A 285 -2.09 24.93 1.94
C CYS A 285 -2.27 26.16 1.05
N GLU A 286 -1.91 27.34 1.55
CA GLU A 286 -2.05 28.59 0.79
C GLU A 286 -1.23 28.63 -0.51
N ARG A 287 -0.15 27.83 -0.60
CA ARG A 287 0.73 27.80 -1.77
C ARG A 287 0.28 26.84 -2.86
N CYS A 288 -0.34 25.71 -2.51
CA CYS A 288 -0.67 24.68 -3.50
C CYS A 288 -2.10 24.14 -3.43
N GLY A 289 -2.93 24.60 -2.48
CA GLY A 289 -4.32 24.17 -2.31
C GLY A 289 -4.53 22.79 -1.71
N TYR A 290 -3.48 21.96 -1.56
CA TYR A 290 -3.60 20.62 -0.98
C TYR A 290 -3.78 20.65 0.55
N ILE A 291 -4.40 19.59 1.11
CA ILE A 291 -4.66 19.46 2.54
C ILE A 291 -3.37 19.67 3.36
N SER A 292 -3.48 20.51 4.39
CA SER A 292 -2.42 20.71 5.36
C SER A 292 -2.99 21.09 6.73
N SER A 293 -2.32 20.65 7.78
CA SER A 293 -2.57 21.13 9.15
C SER A 293 -1.72 22.35 9.52
N GLN A 294 -1.08 22.98 8.53
CA GLN A 294 -0.21 24.15 8.66
C GLN A 294 -0.48 25.10 7.48
N LYS A 295 -0.08 26.36 7.62
CA LYS A 295 -0.19 27.38 6.56
C LYS A 295 0.36 26.87 5.21
N TRP A 296 1.57 26.30 5.24
CA TRP A 296 2.19 25.65 4.08
C TRP A 296 2.33 24.15 4.34
N CYS A 297 1.95 23.33 3.35
CA CYS A 297 2.14 21.90 3.45
C CYS A 297 3.61 21.52 3.50
N LYS A 298 3.90 20.33 4.05
CA LYS A 298 5.27 19.86 4.22
C LYS A 298 6.06 19.87 2.92
N ALA A 299 5.42 19.49 1.80
CA ALA A 299 6.05 19.49 0.50
C ALA A 299 6.45 20.91 0.05
N CYS A 300 5.55 21.89 0.20
CA CYS A 300 5.83 23.29 -0.09
C CYS A 300 6.99 23.85 0.75
N VAL A 301 7.05 23.51 2.04
CA VAL A 301 8.14 23.94 2.94
C VAL A 301 9.47 23.32 2.52
N LEU A 302 9.50 22.01 2.25
CA LEU A 302 10.70 21.31 1.82
C LEU A 302 11.20 21.83 0.46
N LEU A 303 10.28 22.08 -0.49
CA LEU A 303 10.61 22.63 -1.80
C LEU A 303 11.14 24.06 -1.71
N ASP A 304 10.56 24.90 -0.84
CA ASP A 304 11.08 26.24 -0.56
C ASP A 304 12.52 26.19 -0.03
N GLY A 305 12.77 25.24 0.88
CA GLY A 305 14.11 24.98 1.42
C GLY A 305 15.11 24.62 0.33
N LEU A 306 14.75 23.70 -0.58
CA LEU A 306 15.61 23.32 -1.71
C LEU A 306 15.91 24.51 -2.62
N ASN A 307 14.88 25.26 -3.04
CA ASN A 307 15.03 26.37 -3.97
C ASN A 307 15.82 27.54 -3.40
N ARG A 308 15.88 27.68 -2.07
CA ARG A 308 16.64 28.73 -1.38
C ARG A 308 18.02 28.28 -0.89
N GLY A 309 18.42 27.04 -1.16
CA GLY A 309 19.67 26.48 -0.62
C GLY A 309 19.65 26.28 0.90
N LEU A 310 18.45 26.19 1.49
CA LEU A 310 18.20 25.92 2.92
C LEU A 310 17.58 24.52 3.09
N PRO A 311 18.27 23.42 2.76
CA PRO A 311 17.67 22.09 2.70
C PRO A 311 17.21 21.54 4.06
N LYS A 312 17.68 22.12 5.17
CA LYS A 312 17.22 21.76 6.52
C LYS A 312 15.85 22.38 6.87
N LEU A 313 15.36 23.33 6.07
CA LEU A 313 14.07 23.98 6.30
C LEU A 313 12.94 22.95 6.25
N GLY A 314 12.25 22.78 7.37
CA GLY A 314 11.21 21.76 7.49
C GLY A 314 11.73 20.34 7.73
N ILE A 315 12.99 20.10 8.08
CA ILE A 315 13.42 18.79 8.58
C ILE A 315 13.32 18.79 10.11
N GLY A 316 12.53 17.87 10.68
CA GLY A 316 12.22 17.81 12.13
C GLY A 316 10.85 18.41 12.50
N ARG A 317 10.35 18.07 13.71
CA ARG A 317 9.27 18.83 14.37
C ARG A 317 9.94 20.04 15.02
N ALA A 318 9.35 21.24 14.91
CA ALA A 318 9.69 22.30 15.86
C ALA A 318 9.49 21.70 17.26
N ARG A 319 10.51 21.77 18.12
CA ARG A 319 10.30 21.44 19.54
C ARG A 319 9.17 22.36 19.99
N ALA A 320 8.07 21.77 20.48
CA ALA A 320 7.09 22.55 21.20
C ALA A 320 7.85 23.25 22.35
N PRO A 321 7.60 24.54 22.61
CA PRO A 321 8.21 25.24 23.73
C PRO A 321 7.96 24.52 25.05
#